data_AF-A0A6J1VTS1-F1
#
_entry.id   AF-A0A6J1VTS1-F1
#
_cell.length_a   1.000
_cell.length_b   1.000
_cell.length_c   1.000
_cell.angle_alpha   90.00
_cell.angle_beta   90.00
_cell.angle_gamma   90.00
#
_symmetry.space_group_name_H-M   'P 1'
#
loop_
_entity.id
_entity.type
_entity.pdbx_description
1 polymer ?
#
loop_
_entity_poly.entity_id
_entity_poly.type
_entity_poly.pdbx_seq_one_letter_code
_entity_poly.pdbx_strand_id
1 'polypeptide(L)'
;MVYIWDAQQLDGTIGEYGIPTRSLQVSTPLPPFFPPSQTFDVCSAFCVSRVDVDECEYDLHDCQPSQQCINTIGSFHCQCPEGYRKIGTECVDIDECRYRYCQHRCVNSPGSFTCQCESGFQLASNNRSCVDVNECEMGAPCKQRCFNTYGTFICRCNQGYELDHNGFTCKDVDECSYSNYLCQYQCVNEPGHFSCICPQGYNLVSTRLCQDINECETDSHQCTESQNCVNFHGGYRCVEKKLCQEPYIHVSENRCLCPTTNPLCHDKPSSVIYRYMSILADRPVPSDIFQIQATTFYPGAYNTFQIRSGNEDGEFYIRQISNISAMLVLSRAVVGPREFVLDLEMVTVNNLMSYQASSVLRLTVFVGAHPF
;
A
#
# COMPACT_ATOMS: atom_id res chain seq x y z
N MET A 1 17.25 52.23 24.27
CA MET A 1 17.52 50.81 24.59
C MET A 1 17.40 50.03 23.30
N VAL A 2 18.36 49.16 22.98
CA VAL A 2 18.37 48.38 21.72
C VAL A 2 17.95 46.95 22.03
N TYR A 3 16.99 46.42 21.26
CA TYR A 3 16.48 45.06 21.44
C TYR A 3 16.65 44.23 20.16
N ILE A 4 16.71 42.91 20.35
CA ILE A 4 16.60 41.92 19.27
C ILE A 4 15.17 41.37 19.29
N TRP A 5 14.43 41.45 18.18
CA TRP A 5 13.07 40.92 18.03
C TRP A 5 12.72 40.70 16.55
N ASP A 6 11.72 39.86 16.32
CA ASP A 6 11.39 39.17 15.06
C ASP A 6 12.48 38.22 14.54
N ALA A 7 12.19 36.93 14.71
CA ALA A 7 12.82 35.81 14.05
C ALA A 7 11.69 34.84 13.69
N GLN A 8 11.47 34.59 12.40
CA GLN A 8 10.46 33.64 11.92
C GLN A 8 11.14 32.35 11.48
N GLN A 9 10.60 31.21 11.91
CA GLN A 9 10.83 29.93 11.26
C GLN A 9 10.04 29.91 9.95
N LEU A 10 10.62 29.34 8.89
CA LEU A 10 10.10 29.39 7.53
C LEU A 10 9.57 28.03 7.08
N ASP A 11 8.33 27.72 7.44
CA ASP A 11 7.60 26.51 7.03
C ASP A 11 6.23 26.86 6.44
N GLY A 12 5.71 26.04 5.53
CA GLY A 12 4.37 26.27 4.96
C GLY A 12 3.91 25.23 3.93
N THR A 13 2.66 24.78 4.09
CA THR A 13 1.88 23.94 3.15
C THR A 13 0.38 24.27 3.27
N ILE A 14 -0.41 23.96 2.23
CA ILE A 14 -1.80 24.46 2.06
C ILE A 14 -2.70 23.36 1.45
N GLY A 15 -3.92 23.20 1.97
CA GLY A 15 -5.05 22.51 1.29
C GLY A 15 -5.03 20.96 1.31
N GLU A 16 -6.10 20.26 0.92
CA GLU A 16 -7.45 20.74 0.53
C GLU A 16 -8.54 19.66 0.74
N TYR A 17 -9.79 19.89 0.29
CA TYR A 17 -11.00 19.12 0.63
C TYR A 17 -11.35 17.98 -0.35
N GLY A 18 -12.24 17.04 0.05
CA GLY A 18 -12.88 16.08 -0.86
C GLY A 18 -14.16 15.42 -0.32
N ILE A 19 -15.20 15.28 -1.17
CA ILE A 19 -16.51 14.64 -0.88
C ILE A 19 -17.02 13.92 -2.16
N PRO A 20 -17.57 12.69 -2.08
CA PRO A 20 -18.33 12.06 -3.17
C PRO A 20 -19.82 11.80 -2.84
N THR A 21 -20.63 11.48 -3.87
CA THR A 21 -22.11 11.40 -3.81
C THR A 21 -22.69 10.06 -4.33
N ARG A 22 -24.02 9.99 -4.51
CA ARG A 22 -24.89 8.78 -4.55
C ARG A 22 -25.33 8.37 -5.97
N SER A 23 -25.67 7.08 -6.16
CA SER A 23 -26.34 6.55 -7.38
C SER A 23 -27.54 5.63 -7.07
N LEU A 24 -28.33 5.28 -8.10
CA LEU A 24 -29.63 4.56 -8.01
C LEU A 24 -30.09 4.08 -9.41
N GLN A 25 -30.61 2.85 -9.60
CA GLN A 25 -31.35 2.41 -10.81
C GLN A 25 -32.34 1.24 -10.55
N VAL A 26 -33.26 0.96 -11.51
CA VAL A 26 -34.43 0.04 -11.45
C VAL A 26 -34.63 -0.68 -12.80
N SER A 27 -35.35 -1.82 -12.83
CA SER A 27 -35.50 -2.78 -13.94
C SER A 27 -36.83 -2.72 -14.76
N THR A 28 -36.95 -3.55 -15.81
CA THR A 28 -37.97 -3.51 -16.91
C THR A 28 -38.59 -4.91 -17.25
N PRO A 29 -39.65 -5.03 -18.13
CA PRO A 29 -40.67 -6.10 -18.02
C PRO A 29 -40.88 -7.16 -19.17
N LEU A 30 -41.98 -7.94 -19.01
CA LEU A 30 -42.67 -9.08 -19.69
C LEU A 30 -43.16 -8.90 -21.18
N PRO A 31 -44.01 -9.81 -21.82
CA PRO A 31 -44.36 -11.26 -21.69
C PRO A 31 -44.12 -12.06 -23.04
N PRO A 32 -45.04 -12.70 -23.85
CA PRO A 32 -46.27 -13.55 -23.67
C PRO A 32 -46.47 -14.82 -24.60
N PHE A 33 -47.58 -15.58 -24.41
CA PHE A 33 -48.40 -16.44 -25.34
C PHE A 33 -48.23 -17.99 -25.54
N PHE A 34 -49.30 -18.60 -26.09
CA PHE A 34 -49.81 -20.02 -26.14
C PHE A 34 -50.77 -20.14 -27.39
N PRO A 35 -51.48 -21.26 -27.74
CA PRO A 35 -51.22 -22.72 -27.89
C PRO A 35 -51.75 -23.20 -29.31
N PRO A 36 -52.54 -24.30 -29.58
CA PRO A 36 -52.76 -25.65 -29.00
C PRO A 36 -52.81 -26.84 -30.04
N SER A 37 -53.23 -28.03 -29.57
CA SER A 37 -54.11 -29.05 -30.23
C SER A 37 -53.57 -30.49 -30.50
N GLN A 38 -54.49 -31.45 -30.56
CA GLN A 38 -54.32 -32.91 -30.74
C GLN A 38 -55.44 -33.47 -31.65
N THR A 39 -55.25 -34.64 -32.28
CA THR A 39 -56.32 -35.40 -32.96
C THR A 39 -56.18 -36.92 -32.80
N PHE A 40 -57.31 -37.63 -32.90
CA PHE A 40 -57.53 -39.08 -32.74
C PHE A 40 -57.28 -39.83 -34.12
N ASP A 41 -57.55 -41.12 -34.38
CA ASP A 41 -58.38 -42.14 -33.69
C ASP A 41 -58.08 -43.63 -34.08
N VAL A 42 -58.86 -44.56 -33.49
CA VAL A 42 -58.95 -46.04 -33.58
C VAL A 42 -58.74 -46.77 -34.93
N CYS A 43 -58.30 -48.05 -34.87
CA CYS A 43 -59.17 -49.21 -35.23
C CYS A 43 -58.71 -50.64 -34.80
N SER A 44 -59.51 -51.25 -33.91
CA SER A 44 -60.11 -52.61 -33.97
C SER A 44 -59.38 -53.90 -34.46
N ALA A 45 -59.23 -54.83 -33.50
CA ALA A 45 -59.76 -56.21 -33.49
C ALA A 45 -59.11 -57.40 -34.26
N PHE A 46 -58.94 -58.50 -33.50
CA PHE A 46 -58.94 -59.94 -33.87
C PHE A 46 -57.96 -60.48 -34.93
N CYS A 47 -57.02 -61.32 -34.45
CA CYS A 47 -56.53 -62.49 -35.20
C CYS A 47 -56.33 -63.68 -34.24
N VAL A 48 -56.73 -64.88 -34.68
CA VAL A 48 -56.49 -66.14 -33.97
C VAL A 48 -55.13 -66.70 -34.40
N SER A 49 -54.44 -67.37 -33.47
CA SER A 49 -53.10 -67.91 -33.66
C SER A 49 -52.95 -68.77 -34.93
N ARG A 50 -52.17 -68.28 -35.89
CA ARG A 50 -51.15 -69.13 -36.50
C ARG A 50 -49.98 -69.13 -35.52
N VAL A 51 -49.64 -70.29 -34.97
CA VAL A 51 -48.39 -70.41 -34.22
C VAL A 51 -47.29 -70.47 -35.26
N ASP A 52 -46.37 -69.51 -35.17
CA ASP A 52 -45.20 -69.41 -36.01
C ASP A 52 -44.20 -70.52 -35.67
N VAL A 53 -43.45 -71.00 -36.66
CA VAL A 53 -42.41 -72.03 -36.42
C VAL A 53 -41.08 -71.31 -36.30
N ASP A 54 -40.55 -71.19 -35.10
CA ASP A 54 -39.31 -70.46 -34.87
C ASP A 54 -38.10 -71.23 -35.41
N GLU A 55 -37.70 -70.97 -36.65
CA GLU A 55 -36.58 -71.70 -37.27
C GLU A 55 -35.23 -71.41 -36.59
N CYS A 56 -35.17 -70.41 -35.69
CA CYS A 56 -34.01 -70.11 -34.86
C CYS A 56 -33.99 -70.94 -33.56
N GLU A 57 -35.14 -71.31 -32.98
CA GLU A 57 -35.21 -72.24 -31.84
C GLU A 57 -34.87 -73.69 -32.25
N TYR A 58 -35.29 -74.11 -33.45
CA TYR A 58 -35.15 -75.49 -33.93
C TYR A 58 -33.92 -75.76 -34.81
N ASP A 59 -33.01 -74.78 -35.00
CA ASP A 59 -31.81 -74.86 -35.86
C ASP A 59 -32.13 -75.26 -37.31
N LEU A 60 -33.20 -74.66 -37.87
CA LEU A 60 -33.74 -74.93 -39.21
C LEU A 60 -33.40 -73.81 -40.21
N HIS A 61 -32.27 -73.12 -40.01
CA HIS A 61 -31.87 -71.93 -40.76
C HIS A 61 -30.55 -72.09 -41.55
N ASP A 62 -30.41 -71.37 -42.66
CA ASP A 62 -29.16 -71.30 -43.46
C ASP A 62 -28.24 -70.11 -43.04
N CYS A 63 -28.40 -69.59 -41.82
CA CYS A 63 -27.63 -68.44 -41.35
C CYS A 63 -26.13 -68.77 -41.16
N GLN A 64 -25.26 -67.84 -41.53
CA GLN A 64 -23.81 -67.99 -41.33
C GLN A 64 -23.43 -67.85 -39.84
N PRO A 65 -22.35 -68.49 -39.34
CA PRO A 65 -21.95 -68.41 -37.92
C PRO A 65 -21.63 -67.01 -37.36
N SER A 66 -21.52 -65.99 -38.22
CA SER A 66 -21.36 -64.58 -37.82
C SER A 66 -22.67 -63.76 -37.90
N GLN A 67 -23.79 -64.40 -38.21
CA GLN A 67 -25.12 -63.81 -38.33
C GLN A 67 -26.04 -64.32 -37.22
N GLN A 68 -26.97 -63.46 -36.79
CA GLN A 68 -28.06 -63.82 -35.90
C GLN A 68 -29.29 -64.17 -36.74
N CYS A 69 -29.88 -65.34 -36.48
CA CYS A 69 -31.21 -65.66 -36.97
C CYS A 69 -32.24 -64.82 -36.23
N ILE A 70 -33.17 -64.23 -36.99
CA ILE A 70 -34.34 -63.53 -36.48
C ILE A 70 -35.55 -64.20 -37.13
N ASN A 71 -36.36 -64.88 -36.31
CA ASN A 71 -37.63 -65.45 -36.74
C ASN A 71 -38.61 -64.32 -37.10
N THR A 72 -39.39 -64.49 -38.18
CA THR A 72 -40.47 -63.60 -38.58
C THR A 72 -41.65 -64.42 -39.11
N ILE A 73 -42.87 -63.89 -39.03
CA ILE A 73 -44.10 -64.67 -39.23
C ILE A 73 -44.14 -65.36 -40.61
N GLY A 74 -43.82 -66.65 -40.63
CA GLY A 74 -43.73 -67.51 -41.81
C GLY A 74 -42.37 -67.57 -42.53
N SER A 75 -41.27 -67.05 -41.96
CA SER A 75 -39.88 -67.19 -42.46
C SER A 75 -38.85 -66.57 -41.51
N PHE A 76 -37.73 -67.24 -41.28
CA PHE A 76 -36.53 -66.60 -40.70
C PHE A 76 -35.87 -65.57 -41.64
N HIS A 77 -35.03 -64.71 -41.06
CA HIS A 77 -34.08 -63.82 -41.74
C HIS A 77 -32.75 -63.73 -40.97
N CYS A 78 -31.62 -63.74 -41.68
CA CYS A 78 -30.28 -63.70 -41.08
C CYS A 78 -29.68 -62.28 -41.10
N GLN A 79 -29.62 -61.63 -39.94
CA GLN A 79 -29.03 -60.30 -39.77
C GLN A 79 -27.57 -60.40 -39.27
N CYS A 80 -26.78 -59.35 -39.46
CA CYS A 80 -25.58 -59.16 -38.63
C CYS A 80 -25.99 -58.66 -37.23
N PRO A 81 -25.21 -59.00 -36.18
CA PRO A 81 -25.38 -58.41 -34.85
C PRO A 81 -25.32 -56.88 -34.86
N GLU A 82 -25.86 -56.21 -33.83
CA GLU A 82 -25.68 -54.77 -33.68
C GLU A 82 -24.19 -54.39 -33.65
N GLY A 83 -23.84 -53.28 -34.30
CA GLY A 83 -22.45 -52.86 -34.52
C GLY A 83 -21.74 -53.52 -35.71
N TYR A 84 -22.37 -54.48 -36.43
CA TYR A 84 -21.78 -55.15 -37.60
C TYR A 84 -22.54 -54.89 -38.89
N ARG A 85 -21.82 -54.81 -40.01
CA ARG A 85 -22.36 -54.66 -41.37
C ARG A 85 -21.99 -55.85 -42.26
N LYS A 86 -22.90 -56.25 -43.13
CA LYS A 86 -22.70 -57.36 -44.07
C LYS A 86 -21.77 -56.95 -45.22
N ILE A 87 -20.71 -57.74 -45.47
CA ILE A 87 -19.84 -57.61 -46.64
C ILE A 87 -19.78 -58.97 -47.32
N GLY A 88 -20.50 -59.12 -48.43
CA GLY A 88 -20.71 -60.43 -49.06
C GLY A 88 -21.50 -61.35 -48.11
N THR A 89 -20.87 -62.43 -47.65
CA THR A 89 -21.43 -63.40 -46.71
C THR A 89 -21.08 -63.14 -45.25
N GLU A 90 -20.04 -62.34 -44.96
CA GLU A 90 -19.54 -62.14 -43.59
C GLU A 90 -20.09 -60.87 -42.94
N CYS A 91 -20.19 -60.90 -41.62
CA CYS A 91 -20.48 -59.71 -40.80
C CYS A 91 -19.18 -59.10 -40.30
N VAL A 92 -18.88 -57.89 -40.78
CA VAL A 92 -17.67 -57.15 -40.44
C VAL A 92 -18.05 -55.96 -39.58
N ASP A 93 -17.25 -55.73 -38.55
CA ASP A 93 -17.37 -54.64 -37.58
C ASP A 93 -17.50 -53.27 -38.27
N ILE A 94 -18.36 -52.40 -37.71
CA ILE A 94 -18.53 -51.03 -38.19
C ILE A 94 -17.53 -50.14 -37.47
N ASP A 95 -16.50 -49.70 -38.19
CA ASP A 95 -15.50 -48.73 -37.70
C ASP A 95 -16.14 -47.34 -37.49
N GLU A 96 -16.78 -47.17 -36.33
CA GLU A 96 -17.56 -46.01 -35.92
C GLU A 96 -16.66 -44.77 -35.76
N CYS A 97 -15.39 -44.96 -35.45
CA CYS A 97 -14.41 -43.89 -35.34
C CYS A 97 -14.19 -43.13 -36.66
N ARG A 98 -14.48 -43.72 -37.83
CA ARG A 98 -14.47 -43.01 -39.13
C ARG A 98 -15.48 -41.89 -39.24
N TYR A 99 -16.56 -41.94 -38.46
CA TYR A 99 -17.70 -41.03 -38.56
C TYR A 99 -17.67 -39.90 -37.51
N ARG A 100 -16.56 -39.75 -36.76
CA ARG A 100 -16.35 -38.72 -35.72
C ARG A 100 -17.43 -38.70 -34.64
N TYR A 101 -17.85 -39.89 -34.18
CA TYR A 101 -18.87 -40.03 -33.12
C TYR A 101 -18.42 -39.61 -31.70
N CYS A 102 -17.11 -39.38 -31.50
CA CYS A 102 -16.51 -38.87 -30.26
C CYS A 102 -16.02 -37.43 -30.45
N GLN A 103 -16.08 -36.62 -29.39
CA GLN A 103 -15.51 -35.26 -29.38
C GLN A 103 -13.98 -35.25 -29.40
N HIS A 104 -13.35 -36.10 -28.58
CA HIS A 104 -11.89 -36.25 -28.49
C HIS A 104 -11.47 -37.60 -29.11
N ARG A 105 -10.80 -38.48 -28.37
CA ARG A 105 -10.30 -39.75 -28.89
C ARG A 105 -11.42 -40.78 -29.02
N CYS A 106 -11.42 -41.54 -30.11
CA CYS A 106 -12.28 -42.70 -30.33
C CYS A 106 -11.44 -43.98 -30.33
N VAL A 107 -11.95 -45.04 -29.71
CA VAL A 107 -11.36 -46.39 -29.74
C VAL A 107 -12.44 -47.38 -30.16
N ASN A 108 -12.26 -47.96 -31.34
CA ASN A 108 -13.17 -48.94 -31.93
C ASN A 108 -12.99 -50.32 -31.29
N SER A 109 -14.07 -51.09 -31.17
CA SER A 109 -14.08 -52.44 -30.57
C SER A 109 -15.13 -53.34 -31.23
N PRO A 110 -15.03 -54.68 -31.16
CA PRO A 110 -15.95 -55.56 -31.89
C PRO A 110 -17.41 -55.38 -31.46
N GLY A 111 -18.23 -54.75 -32.32
CA GLY A 111 -19.64 -54.44 -32.10
C GLY A 111 -19.94 -53.14 -31.35
N SER A 112 -18.94 -52.30 -31.05
CA SER A 112 -19.16 -51.00 -30.40
C SER A 112 -17.91 -50.10 -30.38
N PHE A 113 -18.03 -48.88 -29.89
CA PHE A 113 -16.90 -47.96 -29.71
C PHE A 113 -16.91 -47.31 -28.33
N THR A 114 -15.73 -46.87 -27.89
CA THR A 114 -15.57 -46.10 -26.65
C THR A 114 -14.91 -44.75 -26.95
N CYS A 115 -15.47 -43.69 -26.36
CA CYS A 115 -14.86 -42.37 -26.41
C CYS A 115 -13.97 -42.15 -25.18
N GLN A 116 -12.80 -41.57 -25.40
CA GLN A 116 -11.83 -41.24 -24.38
C GLN A 116 -11.54 -39.74 -24.43
N CYS A 117 -11.59 -39.09 -23.27
CA CYS A 117 -11.28 -37.67 -23.14
C CYS A 117 -9.78 -37.45 -22.89
N GLU A 118 -9.28 -36.31 -23.34
CA GLU A 118 -7.92 -35.84 -23.04
C GLU A 118 -7.80 -35.41 -21.57
N SER A 119 -6.56 -35.17 -21.10
CA SER A 119 -6.35 -34.67 -19.73
C SER A 119 -7.02 -33.32 -19.52
N GLY A 120 -7.57 -33.08 -18.34
CA GLY A 120 -8.43 -31.91 -18.05
C GLY A 120 -9.90 -32.08 -18.46
N PHE A 121 -10.30 -33.25 -18.97
CA PHE A 121 -11.67 -33.52 -19.42
C PHE A 121 -12.23 -34.85 -18.90
N GLN A 122 -13.54 -34.88 -18.64
CA GLN A 122 -14.29 -36.07 -18.23
C GLN A 122 -15.40 -36.39 -19.23
N LEU A 123 -15.74 -37.68 -19.35
CA LEU A 123 -16.76 -38.14 -20.30
C LEU A 123 -18.16 -37.75 -19.81
N ALA A 124 -18.93 -37.09 -20.68
CA ALA A 124 -20.31 -36.70 -20.38
C ALA A 124 -21.25 -37.91 -20.36
N SER A 125 -22.44 -37.76 -19.77
CA SER A 125 -23.49 -38.79 -19.67
C SER A 125 -24.02 -39.32 -21.01
N ASN A 126 -23.64 -38.73 -22.14
CA ASN A 126 -23.93 -39.23 -23.49
C ASN A 126 -22.86 -40.20 -24.04
N ASN A 127 -21.81 -40.50 -23.26
CA ASN A 127 -20.63 -41.30 -23.60
C ASN A 127 -19.89 -40.88 -24.89
N ARG A 128 -20.06 -39.63 -25.35
CA ARG A 128 -19.54 -39.13 -26.64
C ARG A 128 -18.86 -37.77 -26.54
N SER A 129 -19.40 -36.87 -25.72
CA SER A 129 -18.87 -35.54 -25.44
C SER A 129 -17.93 -35.57 -24.24
N CYS A 130 -16.97 -34.66 -24.23
CA CYS A 130 -16.02 -34.46 -23.15
C CYS A 130 -16.25 -33.08 -22.54
N VAL A 131 -16.68 -33.05 -21.27
CA VAL A 131 -16.84 -31.81 -20.52
C VAL A 131 -15.58 -31.48 -19.75
N ASP A 132 -15.33 -30.19 -19.63
CA ASP A 132 -14.23 -29.59 -18.89
C ASP A 132 -14.27 -30.01 -17.41
N VAL A 133 -13.11 -30.33 -16.83
CA VAL A 133 -12.98 -30.71 -15.42
C VAL A 133 -12.57 -29.48 -14.62
N ASN A 134 -13.47 -28.95 -13.80
CA ASN A 134 -13.18 -27.79 -12.97
C ASN A 134 -12.27 -28.17 -11.77
N GLU A 135 -10.95 -28.12 -11.93
CA GLU A 135 -10.03 -28.52 -10.87
C GLU A 135 -10.11 -27.60 -9.64
N CYS A 136 -10.57 -26.35 -9.82
CA CYS A 136 -10.83 -25.43 -8.72
C CYS A 136 -11.92 -25.95 -7.76
N GLU A 137 -12.93 -26.65 -8.26
CA GLU A 137 -14.01 -27.24 -7.46
C GLU A 137 -13.65 -28.63 -6.90
N MET A 138 -12.83 -29.43 -7.61
CA MET A 138 -12.47 -30.77 -7.15
C MET A 138 -11.42 -30.82 -6.05
N GLY A 139 -10.60 -29.78 -5.87
CA GLY A 139 -9.55 -29.79 -4.84
C GLY A 139 -8.85 -28.47 -4.52
N ALA A 140 -9.29 -27.34 -5.08
CA ALA A 140 -8.68 -26.02 -4.86
C ALA A 140 -7.13 -26.00 -4.93
N PRO A 141 -6.51 -26.42 -6.05
CA PRO A 141 -5.06 -26.63 -6.17
C PRO A 141 -4.20 -25.37 -5.98
N CYS A 142 -4.79 -24.18 -6.09
CA CYS A 142 -4.11 -22.90 -5.91
C CYS A 142 -4.14 -22.44 -4.46
N LYS A 143 -3.01 -21.94 -3.94
CA LYS A 143 -2.93 -21.49 -2.53
C LYS A 143 -3.78 -20.24 -2.20
N GLN A 144 -4.15 -19.46 -3.22
CA GLN A 144 -5.00 -18.27 -3.07
C GLN A 144 -6.20 -18.29 -4.03
N ARG A 145 -6.04 -17.87 -5.30
CA ARG A 145 -7.15 -17.83 -6.27
C ARG A 145 -6.94 -18.82 -7.39
N CYS A 146 -7.93 -19.67 -7.62
CA CYS A 146 -8.00 -20.58 -8.75
C CYS A 146 -8.96 -20.03 -9.81
N PHE A 147 -8.61 -20.15 -11.09
CA PHE A 147 -9.46 -19.83 -12.22
C PHE A 147 -9.44 -21.01 -13.19
N ASN A 148 -10.60 -21.62 -13.39
CA ASN A 148 -10.75 -22.71 -14.35
C ASN A 148 -10.63 -22.20 -15.79
N THR A 149 -10.00 -22.97 -16.67
CA THR A 149 -9.86 -22.69 -18.10
C THR A 149 -10.05 -23.97 -18.91
N TYR A 150 -10.16 -23.88 -20.24
CA TYR A 150 -10.50 -25.07 -21.05
C TYR A 150 -9.34 -26.10 -21.06
N GLY A 151 -9.54 -27.24 -20.40
CA GLY A 151 -8.60 -28.35 -20.27
C GLY A 151 -7.50 -28.17 -19.24
N THR A 152 -7.54 -27.12 -18.40
CA THR A 152 -6.55 -26.85 -17.34
C THR A 152 -7.00 -25.68 -16.46
N PHE A 153 -6.31 -25.39 -15.36
CA PHE A 153 -6.56 -24.22 -14.51
C PHE A 153 -5.35 -23.28 -14.44
N ILE A 154 -5.61 -22.02 -14.09
CA ILE A 154 -4.55 -21.05 -13.75
C ILE A 154 -4.72 -20.53 -12.33
N CYS A 155 -3.62 -20.50 -11.58
CA CYS A 155 -3.58 -19.83 -10.29
C CYS A 155 -3.26 -18.34 -10.47
N ARG A 156 -3.82 -17.52 -9.60
CA ARG A 156 -3.43 -16.11 -9.43
C ARG A 156 -3.36 -15.77 -7.95
N CYS A 157 -2.54 -14.78 -7.66
CA CYS A 157 -2.33 -14.30 -6.30
C CYS A 157 -3.19 -13.06 -6.03
N ASN A 158 -3.34 -12.74 -4.76
CA ASN A 158 -3.92 -11.49 -4.28
C ASN A 158 -2.90 -10.34 -4.48
N GLN A 159 -3.36 -9.10 -4.30
CA GLN A 159 -2.45 -7.95 -4.21
C GLN A 159 -1.44 -8.15 -3.05
N GLY A 160 -0.19 -7.74 -3.26
CA GLY A 160 0.93 -7.99 -2.34
C GLY A 160 1.55 -9.39 -2.43
N TYR A 161 1.12 -10.23 -3.38
CA TYR A 161 1.66 -11.59 -3.55
C TYR A 161 2.03 -11.87 -5.01
N GLU A 162 3.15 -12.57 -5.22
CA GLU A 162 3.62 -13.07 -6.52
C GLU A 162 3.45 -14.59 -6.64
N LEU A 163 3.35 -15.10 -7.87
CA LEU A 163 3.20 -16.53 -8.12
C LEU A 163 4.57 -17.21 -8.18
N ASP A 164 4.77 -18.23 -7.33
CA ASP A 164 6.02 -18.98 -7.26
C ASP A 164 6.27 -19.80 -8.55
N HIS A 165 7.52 -20.22 -8.76
CA HIS A 165 7.96 -20.99 -9.94
C HIS A 165 7.25 -22.34 -10.11
N ASN A 166 6.53 -22.83 -9.09
CA ASN A 166 5.70 -24.02 -9.18
C ASN A 166 4.31 -23.77 -9.80
N GLY A 167 3.88 -22.51 -9.98
CA GLY A 167 2.60 -22.13 -10.56
C GLY A 167 1.38 -22.27 -9.64
N PHE A 168 1.55 -22.69 -8.38
CA PHE A 168 0.44 -23.01 -7.45
C PHE A 168 0.47 -22.24 -6.13
N THR A 169 1.65 -21.94 -5.60
CA THR A 169 1.81 -21.19 -4.34
C THR A 169 2.07 -19.72 -4.61
N CYS A 170 1.45 -18.86 -3.81
CA CYS A 170 1.70 -17.43 -3.80
C CYS A 170 2.71 -17.09 -2.70
N LYS A 171 3.78 -16.40 -3.07
CA LYS A 171 4.78 -15.84 -2.15
C LYS A 171 4.45 -14.39 -1.86
N ASP A 172 4.82 -13.95 -0.67
CA ASP A 172 4.71 -12.57 -0.23
C ASP A 172 5.71 -11.69 -1.00
N VAL A 173 5.29 -10.49 -1.42
CA VAL A 173 6.17 -9.54 -2.13
C VAL A 173 6.80 -8.61 -1.10
N ASP A 174 8.07 -8.85 -0.74
CA ASP A 174 8.81 -8.00 0.20
C ASP A 174 9.08 -6.61 -0.40
N GLU A 175 8.11 -5.71 -0.27
CA GLU A 175 8.16 -4.37 -0.85
C GLU A 175 9.32 -3.55 -0.26
N CYS A 176 9.65 -3.76 1.01
CA CYS A 176 10.79 -3.14 1.68
C CYS A 176 12.13 -3.52 1.02
N SER A 177 12.26 -4.72 0.47
CA SER A 177 13.45 -5.15 -0.29
C SER A 177 13.59 -4.48 -1.66
N TYR A 178 12.50 -3.99 -2.27
CA TYR A 178 12.51 -3.35 -3.59
C TYR A 178 12.86 -1.86 -3.56
N SER A 179 12.60 -1.13 -2.47
CA SER A 179 12.90 0.30 -2.40
C SER A 179 13.03 0.85 -0.98
N ASN A 180 14.22 1.36 -0.67
CA ASN A 180 14.53 2.10 0.55
C ASN A 180 13.75 3.43 0.71
N TYR A 181 12.98 3.86 -0.30
CA TYR A 181 12.25 5.12 -0.33
C TYR A 181 10.73 4.97 -0.10
N LEU A 182 10.26 3.80 0.34
CA LEU A 182 8.83 3.55 0.62
C LEU A 182 8.33 4.23 1.89
N CYS A 183 9.19 4.39 2.89
CA CYS A 183 8.91 4.96 4.20
C CYS A 183 9.95 6.03 4.53
N GLN A 184 9.58 7.06 5.31
CA GLN A 184 10.50 8.13 5.69
C GLN A 184 11.54 7.71 6.75
N TYR A 185 11.22 6.68 7.56
CA TYR A 185 12.14 6.11 8.55
C TYR A 185 12.42 4.63 8.33
N GLN A 186 11.47 3.75 8.70
CA GLN A 186 11.66 2.30 8.63
C GLN A 186 10.45 1.62 8.00
N CYS A 187 10.73 0.70 7.07
CA CYS A 187 9.78 -0.18 6.42
C CYS A 187 9.75 -1.53 7.17
N VAL A 188 8.55 -2.10 7.33
CA VAL A 188 8.32 -3.45 7.87
C VAL A 188 7.47 -4.20 6.86
N ASN A 189 7.96 -5.34 6.36
CA ASN A 189 7.20 -6.17 5.44
C ASN A 189 6.21 -7.07 6.21
N GLU A 190 4.95 -7.10 5.78
CA GLU A 190 3.89 -7.91 6.38
C GLU A 190 3.09 -8.68 5.29
N PRO A 191 2.37 -9.76 5.62
CA PRO A 191 1.78 -10.65 4.59
C PRO A 191 0.75 -9.97 3.66
N GLY A 192 1.18 -9.59 2.47
CA GLY A 192 0.40 -8.91 1.43
C GLY A 192 0.46 -7.38 1.43
N HIS A 193 1.30 -6.77 2.26
CA HIS A 193 1.59 -5.33 2.27
C HIS A 193 2.74 -4.97 3.23
N PHE A 194 3.49 -3.93 2.94
CA PHE A 194 4.35 -3.28 3.94
C PHE A 194 3.60 -2.28 4.82
N SER A 195 4.11 -2.07 6.03
CA SER A 195 3.80 -0.92 6.89
C SER A 195 5.04 -0.07 7.14
N CYS A 196 4.84 1.22 7.41
CA CYS A 196 5.89 2.13 7.82
C CYS A 196 5.79 2.40 9.32
N ILE A 197 6.93 2.39 10.01
CA ILE A 197 7.01 2.80 11.43
C ILE A 197 7.87 4.05 11.57
N CYS A 198 7.54 4.86 12.57
CA CYS A 198 8.23 6.10 12.91
C CYS A 198 9.01 5.95 14.23
N PRO A 199 10.07 6.75 14.44
CA PRO A 199 10.82 6.73 15.68
C PRO A 199 10.01 7.36 16.83
N GLN A 200 10.50 7.20 18.07
CA GLN A 200 9.89 7.84 19.23
C GLN A 200 9.86 9.37 19.07
N GLY A 201 8.76 10.00 19.50
CA GLY A 201 8.50 11.43 19.30
C GLY A 201 7.84 11.78 17.96
N TYR A 202 7.61 10.81 17.08
CA TYR A 202 6.97 11.03 15.76
C TYR A 202 5.72 10.16 15.58
N ASN A 203 4.72 10.68 14.86
CA ASN A 203 3.52 9.95 14.43
C ASN A 203 3.55 9.66 12.91
N LEU A 204 2.83 8.62 12.48
CA LEU A 204 2.75 8.24 11.07
C LEU A 204 1.62 9.00 10.36
N VAL A 205 1.99 9.86 9.41
CA VAL A 205 1.09 10.66 8.58
C VAL A 205 1.13 10.15 7.14
N SER A 206 -0.01 10.19 6.44
CA SER A 206 -0.14 9.74 5.04
C SER A 206 0.41 8.32 4.79
N THR A 207 0.35 7.44 5.80
CA THR A 207 0.87 6.05 5.85
C THR A 207 2.37 5.86 5.63
N ARG A 208 3.15 6.92 5.39
CA ARG A 208 4.58 6.82 4.99
C ARG A 208 5.51 7.88 5.58
N LEU A 209 4.94 9.01 6.01
CA LEU A 209 5.69 10.15 6.54
C LEU A 209 5.67 10.13 8.06
N CYS A 210 6.75 10.59 8.68
CA CYS A 210 6.87 10.75 10.11
C CYS A 210 6.81 12.24 10.44
N GLN A 211 5.76 12.67 11.13
CA GLN A 211 5.62 14.05 11.61
C GLN A 211 5.91 14.10 13.12
N ASP A 212 6.62 15.14 13.55
CA ASP A 212 6.91 15.43 14.94
C ASP A 212 5.63 15.55 15.79
N ILE A 213 5.61 14.92 16.97
CA ILE A 213 4.51 15.03 17.93
C ILE A 213 4.79 16.22 18.83
N ASN A 214 4.04 17.32 18.65
CA ASN A 214 4.17 18.47 19.51
C ASN A 214 3.60 18.19 20.92
N GLU A 215 4.43 17.70 21.85
CA GLU A 215 3.98 17.37 23.21
C GLU A 215 3.61 18.60 24.05
N CYS A 216 4.00 19.79 23.58
CA CYS A 216 3.59 21.08 24.15
C CYS A 216 2.22 21.59 23.64
N GLU A 217 1.67 21.02 22.57
CA GLU A 217 0.29 21.31 22.10
C GLU A 217 -0.70 20.19 22.42
N THR A 218 -0.21 18.97 22.67
CA THR A 218 -1.04 17.78 22.98
C THR A 218 -1.17 17.48 24.48
N ASP A 219 -0.66 18.36 25.35
CA ASP A 219 -0.59 18.20 26.82
C ASP A 219 0.00 16.85 27.28
N SER A 220 0.84 16.22 26.45
CA SER A 220 1.43 14.90 26.70
C SER A 220 2.79 14.97 27.42
N HIS A 221 3.25 16.18 27.72
CA HIS A 221 4.48 16.46 28.45
C HIS A 221 4.38 16.19 29.97
N GLN A 222 5.52 15.97 30.63
CA GLN A 222 5.60 15.81 32.10
C GLN A 222 6.13 17.06 32.83
N CYS A 223 5.96 18.25 32.24
CA CYS A 223 6.44 19.51 32.81
C CYS A 223 5.59 19.98 34.00
N THR A 224 6.22 20.63 34.98
CA THR A 224 5.55 21.22 36.15
C THR A 224 4.99 22.61 35.85
N GLU A 225 4.10 23.12 36.71
CA GLU A 225 3.62 24.52 36.64
C GLU A 225 4.74 25.57 36.78
N SER A 226 5.92 25.22 37.32
CA SER A 226 7.10 26.11 37.39
C SER A 226 7.94 26.12 36.11
N GLN A 227 7.65 25.24 35.16
CA GLN A 227 8.38 25.07 33.92
C GLN A 227 7.58 25.61 32.72
N ASN A 228 8.28 25.84 31.61
CA ASN A 228 7.73 26.00 30.27
C ASN A 228 8.04 24.73 29.47
N CYS A 229 7.08 24.23 28.70
CA CYS A 229 7.37 23.23 27.68
C CYS A 229 8.03 23.88 26.45
N VAL A 230 9.01 23.20 25.86
CA VAL A 230 9.66 23.59 24.61
C VAL A 230 9.75 22.37 23.71
N ASN A 231 9.10 22.42 22.56
CA ASN A 231 9.07 21.33 21.58
C ASN A 231 10.31 21.35 20.67
N PHE A 232 10.79 20.17 20.25
CA PHE A 232 11.83 20.00 19.24
C PHE A 232 11.62 18.69 18.46
N HIS A 233 12.31 18.53 17.33
CA HIS A 233 12.15 17.35 16.48
C HIS A 233 12.54 16.05 17.20
N GLY A 234 11.55 15.21 17.51
CA GLY A 234 11.70 13.98 18.28
C GLY A 234 11.48 14.12 19.79
N GLY A 235 10.93 15.24 20.27
CA GLY A 235 10.38 15.34 21.63
C GLY A 235 10.43 16.73 22.27
N TYR A 236 10.06 16.80 23.54
CA TYR A 236 10.01 18.04 24.33
C TYR A 236 11.11 18.16 25.38
N ARG A 237 11.34 19.40 25.82
CA ARG A 237 12.07 19.71 27.06
C ARG A 237 11.27 20.65 27.95
N CYS A 238 11.15 20.28 29.21
CA CYS A 238 10.74 21.21 30.26
C CYS A 238 11.92 22.11 30.65
N VAL A 239 11.77 23.42 30.47
CA VAL A 239 12.76 24.41 30.91
C VAL A 239 12.19 25.21 32.07
N GLU A 240 12.97 25.39 33.14
CA GLU A 240 12.54 26.24 34.27
C GLU A 240 12.20 27.65 33.78
N LYS A 241 11.12 28.24 34.33
CA LYS A 241 10.77 29.65 34.09
C LYS A 241 11.88 30.54 34.64
N LYS A 242 12.82 30.95 33.77
CA LYS A 242 14.07 31.62 34.15
C LYS A 242 13.80 33.00 34.77
N LEU A 243 13.76 33.05 36.11
CA LEU A 243 13.96 34.32 36.82
C LEU A 243 15.32 34.91 36.41
N CYS A 244 15.33 36.22 36.17
CA CYS A 244 16.54 36.95 35.85
C CYS A 244 17.50 36.93 37.04
N GLN A 245 18.74 36.49 36.81
CA GLN A 245 19.80 36.57 37.82
C GLN A 245 20.17 38.03 38.09
N GLU A 246 20.45 38.38 39.35
CA GLU A 246 20.95 39.72 39.68
C GLU A 246 22.23 40.03 38.87
N PRO A 247 22.40 41.26 38.36
CA PRO A 247 21.62 42.48 38.61
C PRO A 247 20.45 42.74 37.63
N TYR A 248 20.03 41.75 36.83
CA TYR A 248 19.01 41.94 35.80
C TYR A 248 17.59 41.97 36.37
N ILE A 249 16.75 42.88 35.84
CA ILE A 249 15.31 42.88 36.08
C ILE A 249 14.57 42.11 34.98
N HIS A 250 13.49 41.42 35.35
CA HIS A 250 12.58 40.76 34.41
C HIS A 250 11.66 41.77 33.74
N VAL A 251 11.53 41.70 32.41
CA VAL A 251 10.69 42.61 31.60
C VAL A 251 9.60 41.86 30.83
N SER A 252 9.89 40.65 30.37
CA SER A 252 8.90 39.66 29.92
C SER A 252 9.49 38.25 30.06
N GLU A 253 8.67 37.22 29.90
CA GLU A 253 8.95 35.81 30.28
C GLU A 253 10.29 35.23 29.83
N ASN A 254 10.87 35.76 28.75
CA ASN A 254 12.15 35.34 28.19
C ASN A 254 13.10 36.53 27.95
N ARG A 255 12.92 37.67 28.64
CA ARG A 255 13.74 38.88 28.47
C ARG A 255 14.07 39.55 29.81
N CYS A 256 15.36 39.55 30.10
CA CYS A 256 16.02 40.23 31.20
C CYS A 256 16.67 41.54 30.69
N LEU A 257 16.68 42.59 31.52
CA LEU A 257 17.22 43.90 31.17
C LEU A 257 18.07 44.43 32.33
N CYS A 258 19.25 44.99 32.02
CA CYS A 258 20.17 45.53 33.02
C CYS A 258 19.94 47.06 33.15
N PRO A 259 19.43 47.58 34.28
CA PRO A 259 19.17 49.01 34.41
C PRO A 259 20.46 49.83 34.37
N THR A 260 20.50 50.89 33.56
CA THR A 260 21.65 51.82 33.49
C THR A 260 21.89 52.61 34.79
N THR A 261 20.93 52.57 35.72
CA THR A 261 21.04 53.12 37.08
C THR A 261 21.73 52.18 38.07
N ASN A 262 21.96 50.91 37.72
CA ASN A 262 22.61 49.94 38.59
C ASN A 262 24.12 49.84 38.26
N PRO A 263 25.04 50.17 39.18
CA PRO A 263 26.48 50.07 38.92
C PRO A 263 26.95 48.68 38.49
N LEU A 264 26.29 47.61 38.97
CA LEU A 264 26.61 46.23 38.60
C LEU A 264 26.31 45.89 37.13
N CYS A 265 25.59 46.76 36.41
CA CYS A 265 25.28 46.61 35.00
C CYS A 265 26.29 47.28 34.04
N HIS A 266 27.29 48.03 34.54
CA HIS A 266 28.19 48.82 33.69
C HIS A 266 28.93 47.96 32.65
N ASP A 267 29.50 46.83 33.08
CA ASP A 267 30.28 45.91 32.24
C ASP A 267 29.47 44.68 31.78
N LYS A 268 28.13 44.77 31.80
CA LYS A 268 27.21 43.68 31.45
C LYS A 268 26.35 44.06 30.22
N PRO A 269 25.95 43.08 29.38
CA PRO A 269 25.04 43.37 28.27
C PRO A 269 23.71 43.94 28.79
N SER A 270 23.25 45.03 28.17
CA SER A 270 22.08 45.82 28.57
C SER A 270 20.77 45.04 28.53
N SER A 271 20.69 43.99 27.71
CA SER A 271 19.62 42.99 27.81
C SER A 271 20.13 41.59 27.51
N VAL A 272 19.45 40.60 28.09
CA VAL A 272 19.63 39.17 27.81
C VAL A 272 18.27 38.60 27.45
N ILE A 273 18.16 38.02 26.25
CA ILE A 273 16.95 37.39 25.73
C ILE A 273 17.20 35.90 25.61
N TYR A 274 16.26 35.07 26.06
CA TYR A 274 16.28 33.64 25.86
C TYR A 274 15.40 33.25 24.68
N ARG A 275 15.91 32.38 23.81
CA ARG A 275 15.13 31.70 22.77
C ARG A 275 15.51 30.23 22.71
N TYR A 276 14.57 29.46 22.19
CA TYR A 276 14.71 28.05 21.91
C TYR A 276 14.27 27.84 20.45
N MET A 277 14.92 26.93 19.75
CA MET A 277 14.54 26.50 18.41
C MET A 277 14.95 25.05 18.18
N SER A 278 14.36 24.41 17.17
CA SER A 278 14.76 23.09 16.71
C SER A 278 15.35 23.16 15.29
N ILE A 279 16.26 22.23 14.98
CA ILE A 279 16.66 21.89 13.61
C ILE A 279 16.73 20.37 13.45
N LEU A 280 16.58 19.90 12.22
CA LEU A 280 16.78 18.50 11.85
C LEU A 280 18.28 18.14 11.84
N ALA A 281 18.59 16.87 12.08
CA ALA A 281 19.94 16.35 11.85
C ALA A 281 20.30 16.38 10.34
N ASP A 282 21.59 16.38 10.03
CA ASP A 282 22.12 16.30 8.65
C ASP A 282 21.52 17.33 7.65
N ARG A 283 20.99 18.46 8.17
CA ARG A 283 20.42 19.55 7.38
C ARG A 283 21.48 20.03 6.36
N PRO A 284 21.11 20.22 5.07
CA PRO A 284 22.05 20.67 4.04
C PRO A 284 22.83 21.92 4.45
N VAL A 285 24.12 21.98 4.10
CA VAL A 285 25.00 23.10 4.45
C VAL A 285 25.69 23.74 3.22
N PRO A 286 25.89 25.08 3.23
CA PRO A 286 25.48 26.01 4.26
C PRO A 286 23.96 26.27 4.25
N SER A 287 23.32 26.32 5.42
CA SER A 287 21.90 26.70 5.53
C SER A 287 21.66 27.80 6.55
N ASP A 288 20.82 28.74 6.14
CA ASP A 288 20.24 29.74 7.02
C ASP A 288 19.29 29.05 8.01
N ILE A 289 19.44 29.35 9.31
CA ILE A 289 18.65 28.71 10.37
C ILE A 289 17.96 29.69 11.32
N PHE A 290 18.49 30.89 11.55
CA PHE A 290 17.87 31.86 12.46
C PHE A 290 18.21 33.31 12.07
N GLN A 291 17.19 34.12 11.77
CA GLN A 291 17.37 35.55 11.51
C GLN A 291 17.42 36.34 12.82
N ILE A 292 18.49 37.11 13.00
CA ILE A 292 18.67 38.08 14.08
C ILE A 292 18.27 39.45 13.55
N GLN A 293 17.34 40.14 14.21
CA GLN A 293 16.88 41.47 13.80
C GLN A 293 16.81 42.45 14.98
N ALA A 294 17.27 43.68 14.77
CA ALA A 294 17.35 44.74 15.77
C ALA A 294 16.17 45.71 15.63
N THR A 295 15.48 46.02 16.73
CA THR A 295 14.23 46.82 16.70
C THR A 295 14.43 48.33 16.62
N THR A 296 15.61 48.84 16.98
CA THR A 296 15.84 50.29 17.09
C THR A 296 16.95 50.76 16.16
N PHE A 297 16.54 51.40 15.06
CA PHE A 297 17.42 52.22 14.24
C PHE A 297 17.69 53.56 14.95
N TYR A 298 18.85 53.68 15.59
CA TYR A 298 19.35 54.98 16.07
C TYR A 298 20.14 55.67 14.95
N PRO A 299 19.79 56.91 14.54
CA PRO A 299 20.56 57.64 13.53
C PRO A 299 22.04 57.76 13.93
N GLY A 300 22.94 57.41 13.01
CA GLY A 300 24.39 57.40 13.26
C GLY A 300 24.90 56.23 14.11
N ALA A 301 24.06 55.29 14.52
CA ALA A 301 24.49 54.05 15.18
C ALA A 301 24.75 52.92 14.17
N TYR A 302 25.79 52.14 14.43
CA TYR A 302 26.11 50.92 13.71
C TYR A 302 25.95 49.71 14.64
N ASN A 303 25.38 48.61 14.13
CA ASN A 303 25.29 47.33 14.86
C ASN A 303 26.22 46.29 14.23
N THR A 304 27.06 45.66 15.04
CA THR A 304 27.75 44.41 14.71
C THR A 304 27.07 43.23 15.39
N PHE A 305 27.16 42.05 14.79
CA PHE A 305 26.58 40.81 15.31
C PHE A 305 27.67 39.74 15.37
N GLN A 306 27.88 39.11 16.52
CA GLN A 306 28.95 38.13 16.76
C GLN A 306 28.46 36.95 17.61
N ILE A 307 29.07 35.78 17.45
CA ILE A 307 28.87 34.64 18.37
C ILE A 307 29.89 34.80 19.50
N ARG A 308 29.41 34.90 20.74
CA ARG A 308 30.21 35.16 21.93
C ARG A 308 30.68 33.87 22.63
N SER A 309 29.89 32.80 22.59
CA SER A 309 30.23 31.45 23.08
C SER A 309 29.20 30.41 22.60
N GLY A 310 29.52 29.12 22.74
CA GLY A 310 28.66 27.98 22.39
C GLY A 310 28.87 27.43 20.98
N ASN A 311 29.97 27.81 20.32
CA ASN A 311 30.34 27.48 18.94
C ASN A 311 31.83 27.14 18.85
N GLU A 312 32.33 26.40 19.83
CA GLU A 312 33.75 26.07 19.98
C GLU A 312 34.27 25.15 18.88
N ASP A 313 33.41 24.25 18.37
CA ASP A 313 33.70 23.33 17.26
C ASP A 313 33.52 23.99 15.87
N GLY A 314 32.79 25.12 15.78
CA GLY A 314 32.68 25.98 14.60
C GLY A 314 31.58 25.61 13.59
N GLU A 315 30.51 24.94 14.02
CA GLU A 315 29.37 24.55 13.17
C GLU A 315 28.48 25.74 12.75
N PHE A 316 28.61 26.89 13.40
CA PHE A 316 27.82 28.08 13.11
C PHE A 316 28.69 29.29 12.74
N TYR A 317 28.13 30.19 11.94
CA TYR A 317 28.68 31.54 11.73
C TYR A 317 27.56 32.56 11.55
N ILE A 318 27.87 33.83 11.75
CA ILE A 318 26.94 34.92 11.49
C ILE A 318 27.30 35.57 10.14
N ARG A 319 26.30 35.68 9.26
CA ARG A 319 26.36 36.43 8.01
C ARG A 319 25.55 37.72 8.20
N GLN A 320 26.23 38.86 8.37
CA GLN A 320 25.54 40.15 8.48
C GLN A 320 24.84 40.51 7.16
N ILE A 321 23.56 40.86 7.24
CA ILE A 321 22.71 41.21 6.08
C ILE A 321 22.60 42.74 5.95
N SER A 322 22.44 43.44 7.07
CA SER A 322 22.27 44.90 7.10
C SER A 322 22.79 45.50 8.42
N ASN A 323 22.63 46.82 8.60
CA ASN A 323 22.89 47.48 9.87
C ASN A 323 21.88 47.12 10.98
N ILE A 324 20.79 46.40 10.68
CA ILE A 324 19.78 45.97 11.66
C ILE A 324 19.44 44.48 11.59
N SER A 325 20.11 43.71 10.74
CA SER A 325 19.83 42.28 10.60
C SER A 325 21.06 41.45 10.22
N ALA A 326 21.08 40.21 10.70
CA ALA A 326 22.08 39.20 10.39
C ALA A 326 21.43 37.82 10.39
N MET A 327 22.06 36.84 9.73
CA MET A 327 21.63 35.45 9.72
C MET A 327 22.62 34.60 10.50
N LEU A 328 22.13 33.76 11.40
CA LEU A 328 22.86 32.61 11.90
C LEU A 328 22.79 31.50 10.83
N VAL A 329 23.94 31.05 10.38
CA VAL A 329 24.10 30.09 9.28
C VAL A 329 24.85 28.86 9.80
N LEU A 330 24.31 27.68 9.53
CA LEU A 330 24.96 26.40 9.78
C LEU A 330 26.03 26.16 8.70
N SER A 331 27.29 25.98 9.10
CA SER A 331 28.45 25.75 8.23
C SER A 331 28.75 24.26 8.01
N ARG A 332 28.35 23.40 8.96
CA ARG A 332 28.65 21.96 9.00
C ARG A 332 27.39 21.19 9.38
N ALA A 333 27.16 20.05 8.71
CA ALA A 333 26.10 19.13 9.10
C ALA A 333 26.32 18.65 10.54
N VAL A 334 25.24 18.58 11.32
CA VAL A 334 25.28 18.10 12.72
C VAL A 334 24.51 16.79 12.82
N VAL A 335 25.15 15.81 13.45
CA VAL A 335 24.51 14.57 13.88
C VAL A 335 23.84 14.81 15.22
N GLY A 336 22.54 14.56 15.31
CA GLY A 336 21.79 14.60 16.56
C GLY A 336 21.69 13.24 17.26
N PRO A 337 21.05 13.17 18.44
CA PRO A 337 20.52 14.31 19.19
C PRO A 337 21.65 15.12 19.85
N ARG A 338 21.66 16.45 19.64
CA ARG A 338 22.66 17.37 20.21
C ARG A 338 22.02 18.70 20.58
N GLU A 339 22.60 19.40 21.54
CA GLU A 339 22.12 20.71 22.00
C GLU A 339 23.28 21.71 21.96
N PHE A 340 22.99 22.93 21.48
CA PHE A 340 23.91 24.07 21.53
C PHE A 340 23.26 25.22 22.31
N VAL A 341 24.06 25.94 23.09
CA VAL A 341 23.61 27.15 23.83
C VAL A 341 24.47 28.32 23.36
N LEU A 342 24.03 28.94 22.27
CA LEU A 342 24.72 30.03 21.59
C LEU A 342 24.41 31.37 22.27
N ASP A 343 25.44 32.08 22.74
CA ASP A 343 25.30 33.50 23.09
C ASP A 343 25.59 34.35 21.84
N LEU A 344 24.53 34.84 21.21
CA LEU A 344 24.59 35.71 20.04
C LEU A 344 24.57 37.16 20.52
N GLU A 345 25.68 37.87 20.39
CA GLU A 345 25.81 39.25 20.87
C GLU A 345 25.66 40.26 19.72
N MET A 346 24.76 41.21 19.90
CA MET A 346 24.68 42.42 19.10
C MET A 346 25.37 43.55 19.87
N VAL A 347 26.34 44.23 19.25
CA VAL A 347 26.98 45.43 19.80
C VAL A 347 26.58 46.64 18.99
N THR A 348 25.87 47.58 19.63
CA THR A 348 25.52 48.88 19.06
C THR A 348 26.57 49.92 19.45
N VAL A 349 27.12 50.62 18.46
CA VAL A 349 28.05 51.74 18.66
C VAL A 349 27.49 52.99 17.98
N ASN A 350 27.40 54.10 18.71
CA ASN A 350 27.06 55.41 18.17
C ASN A 350 28.16 56.43 18.51
N ASN A 351 29.02 56.68 17.51
CA ASN A 351 30.19 57.56 17.62
C ASN A 351 29.81 59.03 17.87
N LEU A 352 28.58 59.47 17.53
CA LEU A 352 28.13 60.84 17.73
C LEU A 352 27.74 61.14 19.18
N MET A 353 27.44 60.10 19.98
CA MET A 353 27.06 60.22 21.39
C MET A 353 28.02 59.48 22.34
N SER A 354 29.17 59.00 21.83
CA SER A 354 30.12 58.14 22.55
C SER A 354 29.45 56.95 23.28
N TYR A 355 28.39 56.41 22.67
CA TYR A 355 27.54 55.39 23.28
C TYR A 355 27.84 54.01 22.70
N GLN A 356 28.20 53.07 23.57
CA GLN A 356 28.31 51.66 23.24
C GLN A 356 27.39 50.86 24.19
N ALA A 357 26.67 49.89 23.65
CA ALA A 357 25.89 48.92 24.43
C ALA A 357 25.86 47.58 23.69
N SER A 358 25.87 46.47 24.42
CA SER A 358 25.58 45.16 23.84
C SER A 358 24.30 44.56 24.39
N SER A 359 23.66 43.70 23.59
CA SER A 359 22.51 42.88 23.98
C SER A 359 22.77 41.45 23.50
N VAL A 360 22.54 40.48 24.38
CA VAL A 360 22.81 39.05 24.11
C VAL A 360 21.49 38.31 23.93
N LEU A 361 21.41 37.56 22.84
CA LEU A 361 20.40 36.53 22.62
C LEU A 361 21.04 35.17 22.93
N ARG A 362 20.65 34.57 24.06
CA ARG A 362 20.99 33.18 24.38
C ARG A 362 20.00 32.25 23.68
N LEU A 363 20.43 31.72 22.54
CA LEU A 363 19.67 30.82 21.68
C LEU A 363 20.06 29.37 22.01
N THR A 364 19.10 28.59 22.51
CA THR A 364 19.25 27.14 22.62
C THR A 364 18.77 26.49 21.33
N VAL A 365 19.64 25.72 20.68
CA VAL A 365 19.33 24.99 19.44
C VAL A 365 19.30 23.50 19.77
N PHE A 366 18.14 22.88 19.61
CA PHE A 366 17.97 21.43 19.70
C PHE A 366 18.12 20.81 18.31
N VAL A 367 19.03 19.87 18.15
CA VAL A 367 19.16 19.06 16.94
C VAL A 367 18.43 17.74 17.18
N GLY A 368 17.38 17.47 16.40
CA GLY A 368 16.62 16.23 16.48
C GLY A 368 17.48 15.00 16.17
N ALA A 369 17.04 13.81 16.61
CA ALA A 369 17.79 12.57 16.37
C ALA A 369 17.78 12.11 14.90
N HIS A 370 16.86 12.64 14.08
CA HIS A 370 16.61 12.23 12.71
C HIS A 370 16.67 13.42 11.73
N PRO A 371 16.92 13.17 10.43
CA PRO A 371 17.06 14.21 9.42
C PRO A 371 15.72 14.63 8.76
N PHE A 372 14.60 14.34 9.42
CA PHE A 372 13.23 14.52 8.93
C PHE A 372 12.27 14.96 10.05
#